data_AF-A0A235HZU2-F1
#
_entry.id   AF-A0A235HZU2-F1
#
_cell.length_a   1.000
_cell.length_b   1.000
_cell.length_c   1.000
_cell.angle_alpha   90.00
_cell.angle_beta   90.00
_cell.angle_gamma   90.00
#
_symmetry.space_group_name_H-M   'P 1'
#
loop_
_entity.id
_entity.type
_entity.pdbx_description
1 polymer ?
#
loop_
_entity_poly.entity_id
_entity_poly.type
_entity_poly.pdbx_seq_one_letter_code
_entity_poly.pdbx_strand_id
1 'polypeptide(L)'
;MRDFLTQSNPVAAALMSKMNIRREERPQVKAECLRLLATLKLDPARMQLISGFVDTYLRLDNTEKQVFQAAISTMGLDEQEEIMEIVTSWQQEALEKVAVNLLR
;
A
#
# COMPACT_ATOMS: atom_id res chain seq x y z
N MET A 1 25.17 1.44 1.62
CA MET A 1 24.76 2.53 2.54
C MET A 1 24.73 3.90 1.85
N ARG A 2 24.50 4.03 0.53
CA ARG A 2 24.51 5.37 -0.14
C ARG A 2 23.56 5.52 -1.35
N ASP A 3 22.48 4.74 -1.45
CA ASP A 3 21.50 4.89 -2.56
C ASP A 3 20.12 5.40 -2.12
N PHE A 4 19.96 5.73 -0.83
CA PHE A 4 18.69 6.25 -0.29
C PHE A 4 18.43 7.73 -0.61
N LEU A 5 19.44 8.44 -1.12
CA LEU A 5 19.37 9.89 -1.38
C LEU A 5 18.69 10.25 -2.70
N THR A 6 18.40 9.29 -3.56
CA THR A 6 17.76 9.52 -4.87
C THR A 6 16.28 9.15 -4.90
N GLN A 7 15.73 8.56 -3.84
CA GLN A 7 14.30 8.36 -3.70
C GLN A 7 13.66 9.61 -3.10
N SER A 8 12.62 10.13 -3.75
CA SER A 8 11.89 11.36 -3.39
C SER A 8 11.19 11.34 -2.02
N ASN A 9 11.45 10.35 -1.17
CA ASN A 9 10.95 10.29 0.19
C ASN A 9 11.92 9.55 1.13
N PRO A 10 12.67 10.25 2.00
CA PRO A 10 13.70 9.66 2.87
C PRO A 10 13.12 8.72 3.95
N VAL A 11 11.83 8.82 4.27
CA VAL A 11 11.15 7.90 5.20
C VAL A 11 10.89 6.53 4.53
N ALA A 12 10.75 6.50 3.20
CA ALA A 12 10.63 5.27 2.39
C ALA A 12 11.89 4.44 2.49
N ALA A 13 12.97 5.13 2.16
CA ALA A 13 14.32 4.67 2.25
C ALA A 13 14.62 4.21 3.67
N ALA A 14 14.25 4.97 4.70
CA ALA A 14 14.46 4.60 6.09
C ALA A 14 13.68 3.33 6.47
N LEU A 15 12.39 3.24 6.13
CA LEU A 15 11.57 2.05 6.42
C LEU A 15 12.08 0.82 5.65
N MET A 16 12.34 0.94 4.35
CA MET A 16 12.91 -0.12 3.52
C MET A 16 14.31 -0.52 3.99
N SER A 17 15.16 0.43 4.40
CA SER A 17 16.48 0.16 4.96
C SER A 17 16.41 -0.56 6.30
N LYS A 18 15.37 -0.27 7.10
CA LYS A 18 15.12 -0.90 8.39
C LYS A 18 14.48 -2.29 8.25
N MET A 19 13.80 -2.54 7.13
CA MET A 19 13.15 -3.83 6.82
C MET A 19 13.93 -4.71 5.82
N ASN A 20 14.99 -4.19 5.17
CA ASN A 20 15.79 -4.87 4.15
C ASN A 20 14.95 -5.56 3.04
N ILE A 21 13.81 -4.96 2.67
CA ILE A 21 12.85 -5.55 1.72
C ILE A 21 13.47 -5.51 0.32
N ARG A 22 13.70 -6.68 -0.27
CA ARG A 22 14.14 -6.77 -1.66
C ARG A 22 12.99 -6.38 -2.58
N ARG A 23 13.33 -5.88 -3.78
CA ARG A 23 12.30 -5.38 -4.71
C ARG A 23 11.27 -6.46 -5.06
N GLU A 24 11.74 -7.70 -5.16
CA GLU A 24 10.95 -8.87 -5.49
C GLU A 24 9.94 -9.24 -4.39
N GLU A 25 10.18 -8.80 -3.15
CA GLU A 25 9.33 -9.08 -1.98
C GLU A 25 8.27 -7.99 -1.75
N ARG A 26 8.37 -6.85 -2.44
CA ARG A 26 7.47 -5.70 -2.24
C ARG A 26 5.98 -6.05 -2.43
N PRO A 27 5.57 -6.83 -3.44
CA PRO A 27 4.17 -7.24 -3.60
C PRO A 27 3.66 -8.04 -2.40
N GLN A 28 4.45 -9.00 -1.92
CA GLN A 28 4.09 -9.90 -0.82
C GLN A 28 4.03 -9.15 0.51
N VAL A 29 5.03 -8.29 0.76
CA VAL A 29 5.03 -7.44 1.97
C VAL A 29 3.82 -6.51 1.96
N LYS A 30 3.45 -5.93 0.81
CA LYS A 30 2.25 -5.09 0.72
C LYS A 30 0.98 -5.88 1.02
N ALA A 31 0.84 -7.08 0.46
CA ALA A 31 -0.32 -7.95 0.71
C ALA A 31 -0.43 -8.31 2.20
N GLU A 32 0.66 -8.71 2.84
CA GLU A 32 0.68 -9.03 4.28
C GLU A 32 0.39 -7.80 5.16
N CYS A 33 0.90 -6.61 4.81
CA CYS A 33 0.57 -5.38 5.52
C CYS A 33 -0.93 -5.08 5.47
N LEU A 34 -1.57 -5.23 4.30
CA LEU A 34 -3.00 -4.98 4.15
C LEU A 34 -3.85 -6.06 4.85
N ARG A 35 -3.42 -7.33 4.80
CA ARG A 35 -4.06 -8.43 5.54
C ARG A 35 -4.04 -8.20 7.06
N LEU A 36 -2.91 -7.75 7.59
CA LEU A 36 -2.79 -7.37 9.00
C LEU A 36 -3.71 -6.20 9.34
N LEU A 37 -3.76 -5.17 8.49
CA LEU A 37 -4.65 -4.03 8.68
C LEU A 37 -6.12 -4.45 8.73
N ALA A 38 -6.56 -5.27 7.77
CA ALA A 38 -7.90 -5.87 7.73
C ALA A 38 -8.24 -6.61 9.05
N THR A 39 -7.31 -7.46 9.52
CA THR A 39 -7.49 -8.22 10.76
C THR A 39 -7.54 -7.35 12.02
N LEU A 40 -6.79 -6.24 12.07
CA LEU A 40 -6.67 -5.39 13.26
C LEU A 40 -7.91 -4.54 13.55
N LYS A 41 -8.88 -4.46 12.62
CA LYS A 41 -10.16 -3.75 12.77
C LYS A 41 -10.01 -2.36 13.41
N LEU A 42 -9.04 -1.60 12.91
CA LEU A 42 -8.77 -0.23 13.35
C LEU A 42 -9.94 0.68 12.98
N ASP A 43 -10.07 1.82 13.67
CA ASP A 43 -11.01 2.85 13.22
C ASP A 43 -10.61 3.39 11.83
N PRO A 44 -11.58 3.94 11.08
CA PRO A 44 -11.36 4.35 9.70
C PRO A 44 -10.21 5.35 9.51
N ALA A 45 -9.99 6.28 10.45
CA ALA A 45 -8.95 7.30 10.30
C ALA A 45 -7.55 6.69 10.46
N ARG A 46 -7.36 5.78 11.43
CA ARG A 46 -6.10 5.03 11.58
C ARG A 46 -5.87 4.07 10.41
N MET A 47 -6.93 3.42 9.93
CA MET A 47 -6.87 2.57 8.75
C MET A 47 -6.39 3.34 7.51
N GLN A 48 -6.99 4.50 7.23
CA GLN A 48 -6.61 5.37 6.11
C GLN A 48 -5.17 5.88 6.23
N LEU A 49 -4.75 6.31 7.43
CA LEU A 49 -3.39 6.80 7.64
C LEU A 49 -2.34 5.73 7.34
N ILE A 50 -2.54 4.50 7.86
CA ILE A 50 -1.54 3.44 7.73
C ILE A 50 -1.55 2.87 6.31
N SER A 51 -2.73 2.66 5.71
CA SER A 51 -2.83 2.20 4.31
C SER A 51 -2.21 3.22 3.34
N GLY A 52 -2.46 4.52 3.53
CA GLY A 52 -1.84 5.58 2.72
C GLY A 52 -0.32 5.65 2.87
N PHE A 53 0.20 5.39 4.08
CA PHE A 53 1.63 5.23 4.33
C PHE A 53 2.18 4.02 3.55
N VAL A 54 1.56 2.85 3.69
CA VAL A 54 1.93 1.62 2.94
C VAL A 54 1.95 1.87 1.44
N ASP A 55 0.94 2.54 0.88
CA ASP A 55 0.83 2.82 -0.55
C ASP A 55 1.91 3.78 -1.08
N THR A 56 2.24 4.79 -0.28
CA THR A 56 3.29 5.76 -0.61
C THR A 56 4.67 5.09 -0.70
N TYR A 57 4.93 4.09 0.14
CA TYR A 57 6.23 3.44 0.24
C TYR A 57 6.34 2.16 -0.57
N LEU A 58 5.32 1.31 -0.57
CA LEU A 58 5.21 0.12 -1.41
C LEU A 58 4.41 0.45 -2.68
N ARG A 59 4.90 1.45 -3.42
CA ARG A 59 4.37 1.77 -4.74
C ARG A 59 4.80 0.70 -5.73
N LEU A 60 3.83 -0.12 -6.13
CA LEU A 60 4.02 -1.22 -7.06
C LEU A 60 3.92 -0.73 -8.51
N ASP A 61 4.83 -1.20 -9.37
CA ASP A 61 4.69 -1.12 -10.82
C ASP A 61 3.65 -2.12 -11.36
N ASN A 62 3.41 -2.13 -12.67
CA ASN A 62 2.37 -2.96 -13.26
C ASN A 62 2.64 -4.46 -13.12
N THR A 63 3.90 -4.89 -13.17
CA THR A 63 4.29 -6.29 -12.98
C THR A 63 4.14 -6.68 -11.51
N GLU A 64 4.64 -5.83 -10.61
CA GLU A 64 4.51 -6.00 -9.16
C GLU A 64 3.02 -6.06 -8.73
N LYS A 65 2.13 -5.28 -9.35
CA LYS A 65 0.68 -5.32 -9.11
C LYS A 65 0.05 -6.66 -9.47
N GLN A 66 0.49 -7.32 -10.55
CA GLN A 66 -0.02 -8.64 -10.91
C GLN A 66 0.37 -9.68 -9.85
N VAL A 67 1.61 -9.61 -9.36
CA VAL A 67 2.09 -10.48 -8.28
C VAL A 67 1.32 -10.21 -6.99
N PHE A 68 1.04 -8.95 -6.68
CA PHE A 68 0.23 -8.56 -5.53
C PHE A 68 -1.21 -9.10 -5.62
N GLN A 69 -1.84 -8.98 -6.79
CA GLN A 69 -3.18 -9.55 -7.03
C GLN A 69 -3.18 -11.08 -6.90
N ALA A 70 -2.15 -11.75 -7.41
CA ALA A 70 -1.98 -13.18 -7.24
C ALA A 70 -1.81 -13.56 -5.76
N ALA A 71 -1.02 -12.79 -5.00
CA ALA A 71 -0.84 -13.01 -3.56
C ALA A 71 -2.16 -12.88 -2.78
N ILE A 72 -2.95 -11.83 -3.05
CA ILE A 72 -4.26 -11.66 -2.41
C ILE A 72 -5.22 -12.78 -2.80
N SER A 73 -5.21 -13.21 -4.07
CA SER A 73 -6.08 -14.30 -4.54
C SER A 73 -5.80 -15.65 -3.87
N THR A 74 -4.67 -15.80 -3.18
CA THR A 74 -4.36 -16.99 -2.37
C THR A 74 -4.86 -16.90 -0.92
N MET A 75 -5.39 -15.74 -0.50
CA MET A 75 -5.95 -15.50 0.83
C MET A 75 -7.41 -15.99 0.91
N GLY A 76 -7.98 -16.01 2.12
CA GLY A 76 -9.41 -16.29 2.27
C GLY A 76 -10.28 -15.22 1.60
N LEU A 77 -11.50 -15.58 1.18
CA LEU A 77 -12.43 -14.65 0.51
C LEU A 77 -12.70 -13.40 1.36
N ASP A 78 -12.95 -13.57 2.66
CA ASP A 78 -13.21 -12.47 3.58
C ASP A 78 -12.00 -11.51 3.69
N GLU A 79 -10.78 -12.05 3.79
CA GLU A 79 -9.55 -11.26 3.82
C GLU A 79 -9.35 -10.50 2.50
N GLN A 80 -9.63 -11.14 1.38
CA GLN A 80 -9.54 -10.53 0.06
C GLN A 80 -10.54 -9.37 -0.07
N GLU A 81 -11.80 -9.54 0.34
CA GLU A 81 -12.80 -8.49 0.29
C GLU A 81 -12.41 -7.28 1.13
N GLU A 82 -12.00 -7.49 2.39
CA GLU A 82 -11.56 -6.40 3.27
C GLU A 82 -10.34 -5.65 2.70
N ILE A 83 -9.36 -6.36 2.13
CA ILE A 83 -8.21 -5.74 1.48
C ILE A 83 -8.64 -4.90 0.27
N MET A 84 -9.57 -5.42 -0.54
CA MET A 84 -10.06 -4.71 -1.72
C MET A 84 -10.86 -3.46 -1.37
N GLU A 85 -11.62 -3.47 -0.28
CA GLU A 85 -12.28 -2.26 0.25
C GLU A 85 -11.26 -1.19 0.64
N ILE A 86 -10.20 -1.57 1.37
CA ILE A 86 -9.13 -0.63 1.76
C ILE A 86 -8.49 0.02 0.52
N VAL A 87 -8.15 -0.79 -0.49
CA VAL A 87 -7.52 -0.30 -1.73
C VAL A 87 -8.48 0.61 -2.52
N THR A 88 -9.75 0.23 -2.61
CA THR A 88 -10.76 0.94 -3.42
C THR A 88 -11.11 2.29 -2.80
N SER A 89 -11.28 2.35 -1.47
CA SER A 89 -11.58 3.59 -0.75
C SER A 89 -10.51 4.67 -1.00
N TRP A 90 -9.23 4.29 -0.98
CA TRP A 90 -8.13 5.21 -1.27
C TRP A 90 -8.15 5.70 -2.72
N GLN A 91 -8.40 4.81 -3.68
CA GLN A 91 -8.46 5.18 -5.10
C GLN A 91 -9.60 6.17 -5.38
N GLN A 92 -10.76 5.97 -4.75
CA GLN A 92 -11.89 6.89 -4.83
C GLN A 92 -11.55 8.26 -4.24
N GLU A 93 -10.98 8.30 -3.03
CA GLU A 93 -10.58 9.56 -2.39
C GLU A 93 -9.53 10.32 -3.22
N ALA A 94 -8.61 9.61 -3.87
CA ALA A 94 -7.63 10.21 -4.77
C ALA A 94 -8.32 10.84 -6.00
N LEU A 95 -9.30 10.16 -6.59
CA LEU A 95 -10.09 10.69 -7.72
C LEU A 95 -10.91 11.92 -7.31
N GLU A 96 -11.54 11.89 -6.14
CA GLU A 96 -12.30 13.02 -5.60
C GLU A 96 -11.41 14.24 -5.36
N LYS A 97 -10.24 14.07 -4.73
CA LYS A 97 -9.27 15.16 -4.52
C LYS A 97 -8.79 15.77 -5.84
N VAL A 98 -8.55 14.93 -6.85
CA VAL A 98 -8.19 15.41 -8.20
C VAL A 98 -9.34 16.21 -8.81
N ALA A 99 -10.57 15.70 -8.75
CA ALA A 99 -11.74 16.40 -9.28
C ALA A 99 -11.98 17.76 -8.60
N VAL A 100 -11.86 17.83 -7.28
CA VAL A 100 -11.99 19.09 -6.52
C VAL A 100 -10.90 20.09 -6.91
N ASN A 101 -9.67 19.64 -7.14
CA ASN A 101 -8.58 20.51 -7.58
C ASN A 101 -8.76 21.02 -9.02
N LEU A 102 -9.46 20.28 -9.89
CA LEU A 102 -9.78 20.71 -11.26
C LEU A 102 -10.94 21.72 -11.33
N LEU A 103 -11.72 21.85 -10.25
CA LEU A 103 -12.86 22.76 -10.14
C LEU A 103 -12.52 24.08 -9.41
N ARG A 104 -11.25 24.28 -9.04
CA ARG A 104 -10.72 25.51 -8.41
C ARG A 104 -9.82 26.25 -9.38
#